data_AF-A0A5S4GBW1-F1
#
_entry.id   AF-A0A5S4GBW1-F1
#
_cell.length_a   1.000
_cell.length_b   1.000
_cell.length_c   1.000
_cell.angle_alpha   90.00
_cell.angle_beta   90.00
_cell.angle_gamma   90.00
#
_symmetry.space_group_name_H-M   'P 1'
#
loop_
_entity.id
_entity.type
_entity.pdbx_description
1 polymer ?
#
loop_
_entity_poly.entity_id
_entity_poly.type
_entity_poly.pdbx_seq_one_letter_code
_entity_poly.pdbx_strand_id
1 'polypeptide(L)'
;MLPVLLVGCQDDASSAEKYSTGGDPADSPCARVVSSIGYAGLMLKPKGQEDQQYFEDAVIGRLAEVRGITLQFGARLPQSLHGAVETVKTTTAGLSRNDVPRDRQVALLKEYRVAADAIVAGCK
;
A
#
# COMPACT_ATOMS: atom_id res chain seq x y z
N MET A 1 -15.86 36.00 43.04
CA MET A 1 -14.86 34.94 43.18
C MET A 1 -15.01 33.98 42.00
N LEU A 2 -13.97 33.87 41.16
CA LEU A 2 -13.76 32.82 40.13
C LEU A 2 -13.41 31.47 40.83
N PRO A 3 -13.48 30.27 40.18
CA PRO A 3 -12.98 29.97 38.82
C PRO A 3 -13.94 29.10 37.95
N VAL A 4 -14.06 29.31 36.64
CA VAL A 4 -13.24 28.74 35.53
C VAL A 4 -12.86 27.27 35.73
N LEU A 5 -13.58 26.36 35.05
CA LEU A 5 -13.04 25.08 34.59
C LEU A 5 -13.63 24.75 33.20
N LEU A 6 -13.10 25.45 32.19
CA LEU A 6 -13.01 24.92 30.83
C LEU A 6 -11.93 23.83 30.85
N VAL A 7 -12.34 22.59 31.09
CA VAL A 7 -11.51 21.38 30.94
C VAL A 7 -12.40 20.34 30.25
N GLY A 8 -12.09 19.78 29.08
CA GLY A 8 -10.82 19.83 28.37
C GLY A 8 -10.99 19.78 26.86
N CYS A 9 -10.14 20.56 26.20
CA CYS A 9 -9.49 20.13 24.97
C CYS A 9 -8.62 18.92 25.36
N GLN A 10 -9.14 17.70 25.22
CA GLN A 10 -8.29 16.52 25.10
C GLN A 10 -7.87 16.40 23.64
N ASP A 11 -6.99 17.28 23.20
CA ASP A 11 -6.11 17.02 22.07
C ASP A 11 -5.05 16.04 22.56
N ASP A 12 -5.26 14.75 22.30
CA ASP A 12 -4.20 13.77 22.00
C ASP A 12 -4.82 12.46 21.50
N ALA A 13 -5.86 12.55 20.67
CA ALA A 13 -6.11 11.48 19.71
C ALA A 13 -5.02 11.60 18.65
N SER A 14 -3.84 10.99 18.92
CA SER A 14 -2.69 10.96 18.00
C SER A 14 -3.18 10.95 16.56
N SER A 15 -2.99 12.08 15.87
CA SER A 15 -3.41 12.32 14.49
C SER A 15 -2.50 11.56 13.51
N ALA A 16 -2.01 10.38 13.92
CA ALA A 16 -1.32 9.46 13.07
C ALA A 16 -2.30 8.96 12.01
N GLU A 17 -1.88 8.99 10.75
CA GLU A 17 -2.65 8.43 9.65
C GLU A 17 -2.99 6.96 9.96
N LYS A 18 -4.28 6.65 10.03
CA LYS A 18 -4.77 5.29 10.26
C LYS A 18 -5.23 4.71 8.93
N TYR A 19 -4.64 3.57 8.58
CA TYR A 19 -4.98 2.84 7.37
C TYR A 19 -5.88 1.66 7.72
N SER A 20 -7.03 1.56 7.06
CA SER A 20 -7.93 0.40 7.20
C SER A 20 -7.32 -0.81 6.50
N THR A 21 -6.44 -1.52 7.19
CA THR A 21 -5.67 -2.66 6.67
C THR A 21 -6.21 -4.03 7.12
N GLY A 22 -7.21 -4.04 8.00
CA GLY A 22 -7.74 -5.26 8.61
C GLY A 22 -6.70 -6.04 9.42
N GLY A 23 -5.58 -5.41 9.79
CA GLY A 23 -4.49 -6.05 10.51
C GLY A 23 -4.16 -5.41 11.84
N ASP A 24 -3.62 -6.23 12.73
CA ASP A 24 -3.08 -5.75 13.99
C ASP A 24 -1.79 -4.97 13.67
N PRO A 25 -1.62 -3.73 14.14
CA PRO A 25 -0.37 -3.00 13.98
C PRO A 25 0.87 -3.78 14.45
N ALA A 26 0.74 -4.72 15.39
CA ALA A 26 1.81 -5.58 15.90
C ALA A 26 2.16 -6.77 14.99
N ASP A 27 1.40 -7.02 13.92
CA ASP A 27 1.71 -8.10 12.98
C ASP A 27 3.06 -7.91 12.30
N SER A 28 3.66 -9.04 11.87
CA SER A 28 4.89 -9.06 11.09
C SER A 28 4.75 -8.16 9.84
N PRO A 29 5.55 -7.08 9.74
CA PRO A 29 5.47 -6.17 8.60
C PRO A 29 5.72 -6.87 7.27
N CYS A 30 6.72 -7.75 7.21
CA CYS A 30 7.01 -8.54 6.02
C CYS A 30 5.84 -9.47 5.66
N ALA A 31 5.25 -10.19 6.62
CA ALA A 31 4.13 -11.08 6.35
C ALA A 31 2.91 -10.31 5.79
N ARG A 32 2.60 -9.15 6.37
CA ARG A 32 1.50 -8.29 5.93
C ARG A 32 1.69 -7.76 4.51
N VAL A 33 2.86 -7.18 4.22
CA VAL A 33 3.14 -6.62 2.88
C VAL A 33 3.21 -7.74 1.83
N VAL A 34 3.94 -8.83 2.08
CA VAL A 34 4.05 -9.96 1.14
C VAL A 34 2.69 -10.61 0.88
N SER A 35 1.88 -10.81 1.92
CA SER A 35 0.54 -11.36 1.76
C SER A 35 -0.33 -10.48 0.86
N SER A 36 -0.35 -9.15 1.10
CA SER A 36 -1.12 -8.22 0.26
C SER A 36 -0.69 -8.22 -1.20
N ILE A 37 0.62 -8.29 -1.47
CA ILE A 37 1.19 -8.39 -2.82
C ILE A 37 0.71 -9.69 -3.49
N GLY A 38 0.75 -10.80 -2.76
CA GLY A 38 0.28 -12.10 -3.22
C GLY A 38 -1.21 -12.10 -3.57
N TYR A 39 -2.05 -11.54 -2.70
CA TYR A 39 -3.49 -11.39 -2.95
C TYR A 39 -3.79 -10.49 -4.15
N ALA A 40 -3.04 -9.39 -4.33
CA ALA A 40 -3.14 -8.59 -5.54
C ALA A 40 -2.73 -9.34 -6.79
N GLY A 41 -1.69 -10.17 -6.70
CA GLY A 41 -1.24 -11.04 -7.78
C GLY A 41 -2.32 -11.95 -8.36
N LEU A 42 -3.29 -12.39 -7.54
CA LEU A 42 -4.40 -13.24 -8.00
C LEU A 42 -5.36 -12.55 -8.99
N MET A 43 -5.41 -11.21 -8.97
CA MET A 43 -6.29 -10.40 -9.83
C MET A 43 -5.55 -9.85 -11.06
N LEU A 44 -4.22 -9.96 -11.09
CA LEU A 44 -3.40 -9.44 -12.17
C LEU A 44 -3.16 -10.53 -13.22
N LYS A 45 -3.11 -10.13 -14.49
CA LYS A 45 -2.60 -10.98 -15.57
C LYS A 45 -1.17 -11.44 -15.26
N PRO A 46 -0.69 -12.55 -15.84
CA PRO A 46 0.68 -13.00 -15.64
C PRO A 46 1.72 -11.91 -15.95
N LYS A 47 2.88 -11.98 -15.30
CA LYS A 47 4.01 -11.09 -15.58
C LYS A 47 4.39 -11.18 -17.07
N GLY A 48 4.64 -10.03 -17.69
CA GLY A 48 4.86 -9.90 -19.14
C GLY A 48 3.58 -9.73 -19.97
N GLN A 49 2.40 -9.74 -19.35
CA GLN A 49 1.12 -9.48 -20.00
C GLN A 49 0.45 -8.20 -19.48
N GLU A 50 1.22 -7.24 -18.96
CA GLU A 50 0.69 -6.01 -18.36
C GLU A 50 -0.11 -5.16 -19.38
N ASP A 51 0.29 -5.20 -20.65
CA ASP A 51 -0.42 -4.55 -21.76
C ASP A 51 -1.83 -5.12 -22.01
N GLN A 52 -2.13 -6.31 -21.47
CA GLN A 52 -3.44 -6.98 -21.54
C GLN A 52 -4.26 -6.88 -20.24
N GLN A 53 -3.72 -6.21 -19.21
CA GLN A 53 -4.43 -6.04 -17.94
C GLN A 53 -5.66 -5.15 -18.08
N TYR A 54 -6.81 -5.64 -17.65
CA TYR A 54 -7.99 -4.79 -17.43
C TYR A 54 -7.93 -4.20 -16.02
N PHE A 55 -8.02 -2.87 -15.91
CA PHE A 55 -7.98 -2.16 -14.64
C PHE A 55 -9.40 -1.89 -14.15
N GLU A 56 -10.13 -2.97 -13.89
CA GLU A 56 -11.50 -2.92 -13.36
C GLU A 56 -11.50 -2.59 -11.86
N ASP A 57 -12.65 -2.19 -11.32
CA ASP A 57 -12.80 -1.77 -9.92
C ASP A 57 -12.22 -2.78 -8.92
N ALA A 58 -12.36 -4.08 -9.19
CA ALA A 58 -11.80 -5.13 -8.34
C ALA A 58 -10.26 -5.10 -8.28
N VAL A 59 -9.60 -4.85 -9.41
CA VAL A 59 -8.13 -4.72 -9.51
C VAL A 59 -7.69 -3.43 -8.82
N ILE A 60 -8.37 -2.32 -9.09
CA ILE A 60 -8.10 -1.01 -8.51
C ILE A 60 -8.23 -1.06 -6.98
N GLY A 61 -9.32 -1.62 -6.47
CA GLY A 61 -9.57 -1.79 -5.04
C GLY A 61 -8.50 -2.67 -4.38
N ARG A 62 -8.06 -3.73 -5.05
CA ARG A 62 -7.00 -4.61 -4.53
C ARG A 62 -5.63 -3.91 -4.50
N LEU A 63 -5.31 -3.07 -5.49
CA LEU A 63 -4.09 -2.26 -5.48
C LEU A 63 -4.15 -1.14 -4.43
N ALA A 64 -5.34 -0.60 -4.15
CA ALA A 64 -5.56 0.34 -3.05
C ALA A 64 -5.33 -0.31 -1.68
N GLU A 65 -5.74 -1.58 -1.51
CA GLU A 65 -5.45 -2.35 -0.30
C GLU A 65 -3.94 -2.56 -0.10
N VAL A 66 -3.20 -2.94 -1.16
CA VAL A 66 -1.74 -3.03 -1.11
C VAL A 66 -1.15 -1.70 -0.66
N ARG A 67 -1.58 -0.58 -1.23
CA ARG A 67 -1.13 0.76 -0.83
C ARG A 67 -1.31 1.00 0.67
N GLY A 68 -2.51 0.74 1.21
CA GLY A 68 -2.82 0.95 2.62
C GLY A 68 -1.93 0.10 3.53
N ILE A 69 -1.71 -1.17 3.17
CA ILE A 69 -0.83 -2.08 3.91
C ILE A 69 0.63 -1.62 3.82
N THR A 70 1.12 -1.23 2.64
CA THR A 70 2.47 -0.71 2.49
C THR A 70 2.66 0.60 3.26
N LEU A 71 1.67 1.47 3.36
CA LEU A 71 1.75 2.68 4.18
C LEU A 71 1.85 2.36 5.67
N GLN A 72 1.07 1.38 6.16
CA GLN A 72 1.04 0.98 7.57
C GLN A 72 2.28 0.19 8.01
N PHE A 73 2.81 -0.68 7.15
CA PHE A 73 3.83 -1.66 7.51
C PHE A 73 5.17 -1.42 6.81
N GLY A 74 5.19 -0.72 5.67
CA GLY A 74 6.34 -0.55 4.78
C GLY A 74 7.59 0.03 5.45
N ALA A 75 7.42 1.03 6.32
CA ALA A 75 8.55 1.68 7.00
C ALA A 75 9.31 0.73 7.97
N ARG A 76 8.65 -0.36 8.39
CA ARG A 76 9.21 -1.37 9.31
C ARG A 76 9.84 -2.56 8.58
N LEU A 77 9.87 -2.57 7.25
CA LEU A 77 10.63 -3.55 6.48
C LEU A 77 12.14 -3.26 6.61
N PRO A 78 13.01 -4.26 6.34
CA PRO A 78 14.45 -4.07 6.27
C PRO A 78 14.84 -2.84 5.43
N GLN A 79 15.83 -2.08 5.89
CA GLN A 79 16.25 -0.83 5.25
C GLN A 79 16.66 -1.02 3.77
N SER A 80 17.22 -2.17 3.43
CA SER A 80 17.56 -2.54 2.05
C SER A 80 16.35 -2.58 1.10
N LEU A 81 15.13 -2.67 1.63
CA LEU A 81 13.88 -2.72 0.87
C LEU A 81 13.16 -1.37 0.79
N HIS A 82 13.63 -0.33 1.47
CA HIS A 82 12.92 0.96 1.53
C HIS A 82 12.69 1.59 0.15
N GLY A 83 13.64 1.46 -0.77
CA GLY A 83 13.46 1.90 -2.15
C GLY A 83 12.32 1.17 -2.87
N ALA A 84 12.23 -0.16 -2.69
CA ALA A 84 11.15 -0.95 -3.28
C ALA A 84 9.79 -0.65 -2.62
N VAL A 85 9.77 -0.45 -1.30
CA VAL A 85 8.57 -0.01 -0.57
C VAL A 85 8.04 1.30 -1.14
N GLU A 86 8.92 2.27 -1.41
CA GLU A 86 8.50 3.57 -1.90
C GLU A 86 8.01 3.53 -3.36
N THR A 87 8.61 2.68 -4.19
CA THR A 87 8.09 2.38 -5.53
C THR A 87 6.71 1.73 -5.47
N VAL A 88 6.47 0.76 -4.57
CA VAL A 88 5.14 0.16 -4.38
C VAL A 88 4.12 1.21 -3.93
N LYS A 89 4.44 2.07 -2.96
CA LYS A 89 3.55 3.16 -2.52
C LYS A 89 3.17 4.10 -3.66
N THR A 90 4.17 4.56 -4.42
CA THR A 90 3.96 5.52 -5.52
C THR A 90 3.15 4.92 -6.66
N THR A 91 3.51 3.70 -7.07
CA THR A 91 2.82 3.02 -8.18
C THR A 91 1.38 2.67 -7.83
N THR A 92 1.14 2.15 -6.62
CA THR A 92 -0.23 1.86 -6.16
C THR A 92 -1.04 3.12 -5.91
N ALA A 93 -0.45 4.27 -5.55
CA ALA A 93 -1.15 5.55 -5.49
C ALA A 93 -1.68 5.99 -6.86
N GLY A 94 -0.93 5.73 -7.93
CA GLY A 94 -1.41 5.97 -9.30
C GLY A 94 -2.46 4.93 -9.73
N LEU A 95 -2.16 3.64 -9.54
CA LEU A 95 -3.00 2.53 -10.01
C LEU A 95 -4.34 2.40 -9.27
N SER A 96 -4.48 2.99 -8.09
CA SER A 96 -5.72 2.96 -7.30
C SER A 96 -6.73 4.05 -7.70
N ARG A 97 -6.50 4.79 -8.80
CA ARG A 97 -7.41 5.82 -9.30
C ARG A 97 -8.02 5.42 -10.64
N ASN A 98 -9.28 5.82 -10.84
CA ASN A 98 -10.06 5.52 -12.04
C ASN A 98 -9.79 6.45 -13.22
N ASP A 99 -9.01 7.53 -13.02
CA ASP A 99 -8.74 8.57 -14.01
C ASP A 99 -7.38 8.44 -14.71
N VAL A 100 -6.63 7.36 -14.44
CA VAL A 100 -5.29 7.17 -15.01
C VAL A 100 -5.37 6.62 -16.44
N PRO A 101 -4.76 7.28 -17.43
CA PRO A 101 -4.67 6.76 -18.79
C PRO A 101 -4.07 5.35 -18.85
N ARG A 102 -4.58 4.53 -19.78
CA ARG A 102 -4.24 3.10 -19.92
C ARG A 102 -2.74 2.86 -20.03
N ASP A 103 -2.05 3.61 -20.89
CA ASP A 103 -0.60 3.53 -21.10
C ASP A 103 0.17 3.80 -19.80
N ARG A 104 -0.26 4.80 -19.02
CA ARG A 104 0.31 5.10 -17.72
C ARG A 104 0.01 3.99 -16.70
N GLN A 105 -1.18 3.41 -16.70
CA GLN A 105 -1.50 2.26 -15.84
C GLN A 105 -0.58 1.06 -16.14
N VAL A 106 -0.32 0.76 -17.41
CA VAL A 106 0.62 -0.31 -17.79
C VAL A 106 2.03 -0.01 -17.27
N ALA A 107 2.53 1.20 -17.49
CA ALA A 107 3.86 1.60 -17.04
C ALA A 107 4.00 1.45 -15.52
N LEU A 108 3.02 1.96 -14.77
CA LEU A 108 2.98 1.84 -13.31
C LEU A 108 2.90 0.38 -12.85
N LEU A 109 2.15 -0.48 -13.54
CA LEU A 109 2.06 -1.90 -13.21
C LEU A 109 3.39 -2.63 -13.43
N LYS A 110 4.13 -2.29 -14.49
CA LYS A 110 5.46 -2.83 -14.75
C LYS A 110 6.45 -2.42 -13.64
N GLU A 111 6.44 -1.15 -13.25
CA GLU A 111 7.25 -0.64 -12.13
C GLU A 111 6.87 -1.30 -10.79
N TYR A 112 5.57 -1.40 -10.50
CA TYR A 112 5.03 -2.06 -9.30
C TYR A 112 5.55 -3.50 -9.18
N ARG A 113 5.51 -4.28 -10.26
CA ARG A 113 5.92 -5.69 -10.22
C ARG A 113 7.38 -5.88 -9.86
N VAL A 114 8.27 -5.06 -10.41
CA VAL A 114 9.70 -5.14 -10.11
C VAL A 114 9.94 -4.86 -8.62
N ALA A 115 9.30 -3.84 -8.08
CA ALA A 115 9.43 -3.49 -6.67
C ALA A 115 8.78 -4.53 -5.75
N ALA A 116 7.60 -5.04 -6.11
CA ALA A 116 6.92 -6.09 -5.38
C ALA A 116 7.75 -7.38 -5.32
N ASP A 117 8.35 -7.80 -6.43
CA ASP A 117 9.25 -8.96 -6.49
C ASP A 117 10.46 -8.78 -5.56
N ALA A 118 11.04 -7.57 -5.51
CA ALA A 118 12.16 -7.26 -4.62
C ALA A 118 11.75 -7.37 -3.14
N ILE A 119 10.57 -6.89 -2.76
CA ILE A 119 10.03 -7.03 -1.40
C ILE A 119 9.82 -8.51 -1.06
N VAL A 120 9.15 -9.27 -1.93
CA VAL A 120 8.89 -10.70 -1.70
C VAL A 120 10.19 -11.50 -1.58
N ALA A 121 11.21 -11.16 -2.38
CA ALA A 121 12.51 -11.81 -2.29
C ALA A 121 13.28 -11.48 -1.01
N GLY A 122 13.17 -10.24 -0.50
CA GLY A 122 13.91 -9.78 0.69
C GLY A 122 13.21 -10.04 2.02
N CYS A 123 11.91 -10.30 2.03
CA CYS A 123 11.13 -10.63 3.23
C CYS A 123 11.10 -12.13 3.57
N LYS A 124 12.20 -12.83 3.32
CA LYS A 124 12.37 -14.27 3.60
C LYS A 124 12.92 -14.54 4.99
#